data_AF-A0AAQ0RW74-F1
#
_entry.id   AF-A0AAQ0RW74-F1
#
_cell.length_a   1.000
_cell.length_b   1.000
_cell.length_c   1.000
_cell.angle_alpha   90.00
_cell.angle_beta   90.00
_cell.angle_gamma   90.00
#
_symmetry.space_group_name_H-M   'P 1'
#
loop_
_entity.id
_entity.type
_entity.pdbx_description
1 polymer ?
#
loop_
_entity_poly.entity_id
_entity_poly.type
_entity_poly.pdbx_seq_one_letter_code
_entity_poly.pdbx_strand_id
1 'polypeptide(L)'
;MSVILMNRRKWMTDKEISRTYKLFCYELGNLRKDRLLTQGQIAKTLGVSSGYISKIENAKVSNVPLEFLMKICSFYGKNFQDIFEIAEEKMRIENNQKE
;
A
#
# COMPACT_ATOMS: atom_id res chain seq x y z
N MET A 1 19.90 -16.80 32.10
CA MET A 1 18.43 -16.60 32.09
C MET A 1 18.13 -15.45 31.14
N SER A 2 18.13 -15.63 29.82
CA SER A 2 17.11 -16.29 28.99
C SER A 2 15.69 -15.81 29.27
N VAL A 3 15.34 -14.61 28.77
CA VAL A 3 14.07 -14.31 28.06
C VAL A 3 14.31 -13.13 27.09
N ILE A 4 15.27 -13.25 26.16
CA ILE A 4 15.17 -12.51 24.89
C ILE A 4 14.60 -13.50 23.89
N LEU A 5 13.34 -13.86 24.11
CA LEU A 5 12.47 -14.43 23.08
C LEU A 5 11.71 -13.28 22.39
N MET A 6 12.39 -12.16 22.12
CA MET A 6 11.89 -11.18 21.16
C MET A 6 12.31 -11.64 19.76
N ASN A 7 11.50 -12.57 19.27
CA ASN A 7 11.12 -12.77 17.87
C ASN A 7 12.08 -12.10 16.87
N ARG A 8 12.91 -12.89 16.16
CA ARG A 8 13.75 -12.41 15.05
C ARG A 8 12.86 -11.76 13.99
N ARG A 9 12.50 -10.47 14.12
CA ARG A 9 12.02 -9.69 13.00
C ARG A 9 13.24 -9.51 12.09
N LYS A 10 13.39 -10.44 11.13
CA LYS A 10 14.19 -10.22 9.95
C LYS A 10 13.73 -8.89 9.35
N TRP A 11 14.67 -7.99 9.10
CA TRP A 11 14.47 -6.79 8.31
C TRP A 11 13.87 -7.19 6.95
N MET A 12 12.90 -6.44 6.45
CA MET A 12 12.44 -6.64 5.07
C MET A 12 13.59 -6.34 4.11
N THR A 13 13.81 -7.22 3.14
CA THR A 13 14.73 -7.00 2.03
C THR A 13 14.18 -5.93 1.09
N ASP A 14 15.03 -5.26 0.31
CA ASP A 14 14.59 -4.26 -0.67
C ASP A 14 13.55 -4.80 -1.67
N LYS A 15 13.68 -6.09 -2.01
CA LYS A 15 12.73 -6.80 -2.88
C LYS A 15 11.36 -6.93 -2.21
N GLU A 16 11.32 -7.32 -0.93
CA GLU A 16 10.09 -7.40 -0.15
C GLU A 16 9.48 -6.00 0.04
N ILE A 17 10.29 -5.00 0.36
CA ILE A 17 9.84 -3.60 0.52
C ILE A 17 9.18 -3.11 -0.78
N SER A 18 9.88 -3.27 -1.91
CA SER A 18 9.37 -2.88 -3.23
C SER A 18 8.09 -3.65 -3.58
N ARG A 19 8.02 -4.95 -3.25
CA ARG A 19 6.85 -5.78 -3.52
C ARG A 19 5.65 -5.37 -2.68
N THR A 20 5.84 -5.18 -1.37
CA THR A 20 4.80 -4.72 -0.44
C THR A 20 4.30 -3.34 -0.84
N TYR A 21 5.18 -2.40 -1.18
CA TYR A 21 4.79 -1.08 -1.69
C TYR A 21 3.91 -1.19 -2.94
N LYS A 22 4.29 -2.04 -3.90
CA LYS A 22 3.51 -2.28 -5.11
C LYS A 22 2.11 -2.84 -4.80
N LEU A 23 2.01 -3.79 -3.87
CA LEU A 23 0.73 -4.37 -3.44
C LEU A 23 -0.13 -3.34 -2.69
N PHE A 24 0.49 -2.48 -1.88
CA PHE A 24 -0.18 -1.37 -1.20
C PHE A 24 -0.83 -0.42 -2.21
N CYS A 25 -0.07 0.00 -3.23
CA CYS A 25 -0.58 0.81 -4.33
C CYS A 25 -1.78 0.17 -5.05
N TYR A 26 -1.73 -1.14 -5.31
CA TYR A 26 -2.85 -1.86 -5.91
C TYR A 26 -4.07 -1.91 -4.99
N GLU A 27 -3.86 -2.04 -3.69
CA GLU A 27 -4.95 -2.06 -2.71
C GLU A 27 -5.69 -0.72 -2.66
N LEU A 28 -4.98 0.40 -2.77
CA LEU A 28 -5.62 1.73 -2.92
C LEU A 28 -6.54 1.78 -4.15
N GLY A 29 -6.12 1.15 -5.26
CA GLY A 29 -6.93 1.04 -6.47
C GLY A 29 -8.14 0.11 -6.33
N ASN A 30 -8.03 -0.95 -5.52
CA ASN A 30 -9.16 -1.83 -5.21
C ASN A 30 -10.20 -1.10 -4.37
N LEU A 31 -9.78 -0.46 -3.28
CA LEU A 31 -10.66 0.35 -2.43
C LEU A 31 -11.44 1.41 -3.22
N ARG A 32 -10.80 2.02 -4.21
CA ARG A 32 -11.48 2.94 -5.13
C ARG A 32 -12.61 2.25 -5.89
N LYS A 33 -12.33 1.11 -6.49
CA LYS A 33 -13.27 0.35 -7.33
C LYS A 33 -14.43 -0.18 -6.49
N ASP A 34 -14.18 -0.63 -5.28
CA ASP A 34 -15.19 -1.10 -4.33
C ASP A 34 -16.19 0.01 -3.96
N ARG A 35 -15.71 1.26 -3.98
CA ARG A 35 -16.55 2.46 -3.78
C ARG A 35 -17.14 3.02 -5.08
N LEU A 36 -16.95 2.36 -6.21
CA LEU A 36 -17.41 2.77 -7.54
C LEU A 36 -16.96 4.19 -7.93
N LEU A 37 -15.77 4.59 -7.47
CA LEU A 37 -15.21 5.91 -7.74
C LEU A 37 -14.27 5.87 -8.96
N THR A 38 -14.28 6.94 -9.74
CA THR A 38 -13.28 7.20 -10.77
C THR A 38 -12.01 7.80 -10.14
N GLN A 39 -10.87 7.64 -10.81
CA GLN A 39 -9.62 8.28 -10.39
C GLN A 39 -9.76 9.81 -10.38
N GLY A 40 -10.57 10.38 -11.28
CA GLY A 40 -10.85 11.81 -11.34
C GLY A 40 -11.59 12.34 -10.11
N GLN A 41 -12.52 11.58 -9.53
CA GLN A 41 -13.25 12.01 -8.33
C GLN A 41 -12.35 12.12 -7.10
N ILE A 42 -11.46 11.14 -6.90
CA ILE A 42 -10.46 11.19 -5.82
C ILE A 42 -9.45 12.29 -6.07
N ALA A 43 -8.94 12.39 -7.31
CA ALA A 43 -7.97 13.41 -7.67
C ALA A 43 -8.49 14.83 -7.42
N LYS A 44 -9.75 15.10 -7.79
CA LYS A 44 -10.44 16.36 -7.50
C LYS A 44 -10.52 16.65 -5.99
N THR A 45 -10.85 15.63 -5.19
CA THR A 45 -10.95 15.79 -3.73
C THR A 45 -9.59 16.04 -3.08
N LEU A 46 -8.54 15.38 -3.57
CA LEU A 46 -7.18 15.48 -3.02
C LEU A 46 -6.34 16.60 -3.66
N GLY A 47 -6.90 17.38 -4.58
CA GLY A 47 -6.21 18.50 -5.23
C GLY A 47 -5.04 18.10 -6.13
N VAL A 48 -5.12 16.95 -6.80
CA VAL A 48 -4.08 16.43 -7.73
C VAL A 48 -4.66 16.07 -9.08
N SER A 49 -3.81 15.69 -10.04
CA SER A 49 -4.27 15.19 -11.34
C SER A 49 -4.76 13.74 -11.26
N SER A 50 -5.76 13.39 -12.08
CA SER A 50 -6.23 12.01 -12.24
C SER A 50 -5.10 11.07 -12.69
N GLY A 51 -4.22 11.57 -13.56
CA GLY A 51 -3.03 10.85 -14.00
C GLY A 51 -2.06 10.52 -12.86
N TYR A 52 -1.94 11.40 -11.85
CA TYR A 52 -1.11 11.11 -10.68
C TYR A 52 -1.70 9.98 -9.84
N ILE A 53 -3.01 10.01 -9.54
CA ILE A 53 -3.72 8.89 -8.87
C ILE A 53 -3.55 7.59 -9.67
N SER A 54 -3.70 7.65 -10.99
CA SER A 54 -3.49 6.49 -11.86
C SER A 54 -2.07 5.91 -11.76
N LYS A 55 -1.05 6.76 -11.76
CA LYS A 55 0.35 6.30 -11.60
C LYS A 55 0.57 5.69 -10.22
N ILE A 56 -0.01 6.25 -9.16
CA ILE A 56 0.06 5.70 -7.80
C ILE A 56 -0.60 4.33 -7.75
N GLU A 57 -1.85 4.20 -8.18
CA GLU A 57 -2.61 2.94 -8.16
C GLU A 57 -1.95 1.84 -9.01
N ASN A 58 -1.07 2.20 -9.96
CA ASN A 58 -0.31 1.26 -10.77
C ASN A 58 1.14 1.05 -10.31
N ALA A 59 1.52 1.59 -9.14
CA ALA A 59 2.88 1.57 -8.60
C ALA A 59 3.95 2.14 -9.57
N LYS A 60 3.57 3.11 -10.40
CA LYS A 60 4.46 3.80 -11.37
C LYS A 60 5.14 5.03 -10.78
N VAL A 61 4.89 5.34 -9.51
CA VAL A 61 5.60 6.36 -8.72
C VAL A 61 6.27 5.63 -7.57
N SER A 62 7.60 5.66 -7.49
CA SER A 62 8.37 4.94 -6.47
C SER A 62 8.48 5.69 -5.14
N ASN A 63 8.26 7.01 -5.15
CA ASN A 63 8.54 7.93 -4.06
C ASN A 63 7.34 8.84 -3.76
N VAL A 64 6.18 8.24 -3.54
CA VAL A 64 5.00 8.98 -3.06
C VAL A 64 5.23 9.38 -1.61
N PRO A 65 5.05 10.65 -1.23
CA PRO A 65 5.17 11.07 0.17
C PRO A 65 4.23 10.27 1.07
N LEU A 66 4.71 9.80 2.21
CA LEU A 66 3.91 9.03 3.18
C LEU A 66 2.65 9.80 3.59
N GLU A 67 2.76 11.11 3.83
CA GLU A 67 1.63 11.98 4.14
C GLU A 67 0.54 11.91 3.07
N PHE A 68 0.92 11.84 1.79
CA PHE A 68 -0.04 11.74 0.70
C PHE A 68 -0.70 10.36 0.63
N LEU A 69 0.04 9.28 0.89
CA LEU A 69 -0.54 7.94 1.05
C LEU A 69 -1.55 7.92 2.20
N MET A 70 -1.22 8.53 3.34
CA MET A 70 -2.12 8.66 4.48
C MET A 70 -3.39 9.45 4.14
N LYS A 71 -3.28 10.52 3.34
CA LYS A 71 -4.45 11.27 2.84
C LYS A 71 -5.38 10.38 2.00
N ILE A 72 -4.83 9.54 1.12
CA ILE A 72 -5.64 8.59 0.33
C ILE A 72 -6.31 7.56 1.25
N CYS A 73 -5.57 6.98 2.22
CA CYS A 73 -6.13 6.03 3.18
C CYS A 73 -7.29 6.66 3.97
N SER A 74 -7.07 7.88 4.48
CA SER A 74 -8.07 8.64 5.23
C SER A 74 -9.29 8.98 4.38
N PHE A 75 -9.15 9.26 3.09
CA PHE A 75 -10.27 9.45 2.17
C PHE A 75 -11.17 8.20 2.11
N TYR A 76 -10.58 7.00 2.22
CA TYR A 76 -11.32 5.75 2.32
C TYR A 76 -11.72 5.38 3.77
N GLY A 77 -11.52 6.24 4.75
CA GLY A 77 -11.82 5.94 6.16
C GLY A 77 -11.02 4.74 6.69
N LYS A 78 -9.82 4.52 6.16
CA LYS A 78 -8.87 3.48 6.61
C LYS A 78 -7.62 4.15 7.16
N ASN A 79 -6.99 3.52 8.14
CA ASN A 79 -5.65 3.95 8.55
C ASN A 79 -4.62 3.34 7.58
N PHE A 80 -3.38 3.84 7.61
CA PHE A 80 -2.30 3.32 6.76
C PHE A 80 -1.94 1.86 7.09
N GLN A 81 -1.94 1.52 8.38
CA GLN A 81 -1.55 0.21 8.90
C GLN A 81 -2.44 -0.91 8.35
N ASP A 82 -3.75 -0.70 8.29
CA ASP A 82 -4.73 -1.67 7.78
C ASP A 82 -4.39 -2.09 6.34
N ILE A 83 -4.05 -1.11 5.49
CA ILE A 83 -3.74 -1.35 4.08
C ILE A 83 -2.33 -1.96 3.94
N PHE A 84 -1.40 -1.53 4.79
CA PHE A 84 -0.06 -2.11 4.85
C PHE A 84 -0.09 -3.59 5.23
N GLU A 85 -0.87 -3.98 6.23
CA GLU A 85 -1.00 -5.38 6.66
C GLU A 85 -1.59 -6.26 5.55
N ILE A 86 -2.60 -5.76 4.82
CA ILE A 86 -3.16 -6.45 3.66
C ILE A 86 -2.09 -6.66 2.58
N ALA A 87 -1.30 -5.63 2.29
CA ALA A 87 -0.24 -5.69 1.29
C ALA A 87 0.90 -6.63 1.71
N GLU A 88 1.30 -6.59 2.98
CA GLU A 88 2.34 -7.44 3.54
C GLU A 88 1.91 -8.92 3.53
N GLU A 89 0.66 -9.22 3.89
CA GLU A 89 0.16 -10.59 3.89
C GLU A 89 0.06 -11.16 2.47
N LYS A 90 -0.42 -10.36 1.50
CA LYS A 90 -0.39 -10.74 0.07
C LYS A 90 1.03 -11.05 -0.40
N MET A 91 2.03 -10.27 0.03
CA MET A 91 3.43 -10.50 -0.30
C MET A 91 3.94 -11.83 0.27
N ARG A 92 3.61 -12.15 1.53
CA ARG A 92 4.00 -13.41 2.19
C ARG A 92 3.40 -14.62 1.49
N ILE A 93 2.10 -14.57 1.15
CA ILE A 93 1.41 -15.65 0.46
C ILE A 93 2.06 -15.93 -0.90
N GLU A 94 2.38 -14.89 -1.68
CA GLU A 94 3.04 -15.05 -2.98
C GLU A 94 4.45 -15.64 -2.89
N ASN A 95 5.19 -15.38 -1.81
CA ASN A 95 6.52 -15.95 -1.61
C ASN A 95 6.43 -17.44 -1.24
N ASN A 96 5.49 -17.81 -0.38
CA ASN A 96 5.30 -19.20 0.04
C ASN A 96 4.77 -20.11 -1.11
N GLN A 97 4.18 -19.53 -2.16
CA GLN A 97 3.74 -20.28 -3.36
C GLN A 97 4.87 -20.51 -4.38
N LYS A 98 6.05 -19.90 -4.18
CA LYS A 98 7.21 -20.03 -5.08
C LYS A 98 8.31 -20.93 -4.53
N GLU A 99 8.14 -21.43 -3.32
CA GLU A 99 8.95 -22.47 -2.68
C GLU A 99 8.27 -23.84 -2.85
#